data_AF-A0AA39MEQ4-F1
#
_entry.id   AF-A0AA39MEQ4-F1
#
_cell.length_a   1.000
_cell.length_b   1.000
_cell.length_c   1.000
_cell.angle_alpha   90.00
_cell.angle_beta   90.00
_cell.angle_gamma   90.00
#
_symmetry.space_group_name_H-M   'P 1'
#
loop_
_entity.id
_entity.type
_entity.pdbx_description
1 polymer ?
#
loop_
_entity_poly.entity_id
_entity_poly.type
_entity_poly.pdbx_seq_one_letter_code
_entity_poly.pdbx_strand_id
1 'polypeptide(L)'
;MPSSTSLLFFSALFLTAATASPLSARGTCSPNFEGASLTVSSYSGAANGVLSWSANPVAGTPVVASTSPSKFFFQQNGDTDVTYTIKTAADDNFAVELNDWALVMNGVDWSGSNVNQKWMVECTTCATNISQQKGVVASGCAIFSANTGHIGYTVRESGPGGQLTLAVYNQQFDFSV
;
A
#
# COMPACT_ATOMS: atom_id res chain seq x y z
N MET A 1 -37.93 -63.08 -27.30
CA MET A 1 -38.68 -62.04 -26.55
C MET A 1 -37.91 -61.72 -25.28
N PRO A 2 -37.80 -60.46 -24.87
CA PRO A 2 -37.02 -59.38 -25.48
C PRO A 2 -35.52 -59.43 -25.10
N SER A 3 -34.66 -58.91 -25.98
CA SER A 3 -33.23 -58.67 -25.71
C SER A 3 -33.10 -57.40 -24.87
N SER A 4 -32.50 -57.51 -23.68
CA SER A 4 -32.30 -56.38 -22.76
C SER A 4 -30.95 -55.71 -23.07
N THR A 5 -31.00 -54.51 -23.64
CA THR A 5 -29.82 -53.69 -23.93
C THR A 5 -29.50 -52.83 -22.71
N SER A 6 -28.50 -53.21 -21.92
CA SER A 6 -27.99 -52.40 -20.82
C SER A 6 -26.90 -51.45 -21.32
N LEU A 7 -27.25 -50.18 -21.51
CA LEU A 7 -26.30 -49.09 -21.72
C LEU A 7 -25.76 -48.62 -20.36
N LEU A 8 -24.51 -48.95 -20.05
CA LEU A 8 -23.80 -48.40 -18.89
C LEU A 8 -22.97 -47.19 -19.34
N PHE A 9 -23.47 -45.99 -19.04
CA PHE A 9 -22.69 -44.76 -19.14
C PHE A 9 -21.87 -44.59 -17.86
N PHE A 10 -20.56 -44.86 -17.93
CA PHE A 10 -19.61 -44.45 -16.90
C PHE A 10 -19.14 -43.03 -17.19
N SER A 11 -19.74 -42.05 -16.49
CA SER A 11 -19.28 -40.66 -16.52
C SER A 11 -18.05 -40.54 -15.62
N ALA A 12 -16.87 -40.35 -16.22
CA ALA A 12 -15.64 -40.08 -15.48
C ALA A 12 -15.64 -38.64 -14.98
N LEU A 13 -15.82 -38.46 -13.67
CA LEU A 13 -15.70 -37.16 -13.01
C LEU A 13 -14.20 -36.85 -12.80
N PHE A 14 -13.60 -36.11 -13.72
CA PHE A 14 -12.25 -35.57 -13.55
C PHE A 14 -12.31 -34.42 -12.54
N LEU A 15 -12.08 -34.73 -11.26
CA LEU A 15 -11.80 -33.74 -10.22
C LEU A 15 -10.34 -33.27 -10.41
N THR A 16 -10.13 -32.25 -11.23
CA THR A 16 -8.89 -31.48 -11.21
C THR A 16 -8.85 -30.72 -9.89
N ALA A 17 -8.19 -31.28 -8.89
CA ALA A 17 -7.83 -30.56 -7.68
C ALA A 17 -6.93 -29.39 -8.11
N ALA A 18 -7.50 -28.18 -8.16
CA ALA A 18 -6.73 -26.96 -8.24
C ALA A 18 -5.96 -26.87 -6.92
N THR A 19 -4.71 -27.32 -6.92
CA THR A 19 -3.76 -27.04 -5.86
C THR A 19 -3.48 -25.54 -5.95
N ALA A 20 -4.29 -24.74 -5.26
CA ALA A 20 -3.90 -23.38 -4.93
C ALA A 20 -2.58 -23.51 -4.16
N SER A 21 -1.48 -23.17 -4.81
CA SER A 21 -0.19 -23.07 -4.13
C SER A 21 -0.42 -22.22 -2.88
N PRO A 22 0.02 -22.67 -1.69
CA PRO A 22 -0.05 -21.80 -0.52
C PRO A 22 0.66 -20.52 -0.91
N LEU A 23 0.01 -19.38 -0.65
CA LEU A 23 0.60 -18.06 -0.78
C LEU A 23 1.86 -18.13 0.06
N SER A 24 2.99 -18.41 -0.60
CA SER A 24 4.28 -18.57 0.06
C SER A 24 4.42 -17.38 0.98
N ALA A 25 4.70 -17.63 2.26
CA ALA A 25 5.07 -16.61 3.21
C ALA A 25 6.34 -15.93 2.69
N ARG A 26 6.18 -15.05 1.71
CA ARG A 26 7.21 -14.10 1.29
C ARG A 26 7.40 -13.25 2.53
N GLY A 27 8.57 -13.37 3.15
CA GLY A 27 8.91 -12.53 4.30
C GLY A 27 8.65 -11.09 3.92
N THR A 28 7.67 -10.47 4.58
CA THR A 28 7.43 -9.04 4.44
C THR A 28 8.48 -8.29 5.24
N CYS A 29 8.82 -7.09 4.82
CA CYS A 29 9.74 -6.21 5.53
C CYS A 29 9.11 -4.85 5.75
N SER A 30 9.44 -4.22 6.89
CA SER A 30 9.12 -2.82 7.17
C SER A 30 10.39 -1.99 6.93
N PRO A 31 10.41 -1.13 5.89
CA PRO A 31 11.62 -0.40 5.50
C PRO A 31 12.03 0.69 6.51
N ASN A 32 13.29 0.72 6.92
CA ASN A 32 13.85 1.92 7.56
C ASN A 32 14.26 2.92 6.48
N PHE A 33 13.46 3.97 6.31
CA PHE A 33 13.67 4.98 5.28
C PHE A 33 14.77 6.01 5.60
N GLU A 34 15.35 5.98 6.81
CA GLU A 34 16.54 6.77 7.18
C GLU A 34 16.43 8.29 6.90
N GLY A 35 15.20 8.84 6.97
CA GLY A 35 14.94 10.26 6.69
C GLY A 35 15.02 10.65 5.21
N ALA A 36 15.09 9.69 4.30
CA ALA A 36 15.10 9.96 2.86
C ALA A 36 13.76 10.56 2.39
N SER A 37 13.84 11.43 1.38
CA SER A 37 12.71 12.05 0.71
C SER A 37 12.22 11.16 -0.43
N LEU A 38 11.04 10.58 -0.28
CA LEU A 38 10.57 9.47 -1.12
C LEU A 38 9.45 9.90 -2.05
N THR A 39 9.48 9.37 -3.26
CA THR A 39 8.32 9.30 -4.15
C THR A 39 7.63 7.97 -3.92
N VAL A 40 6.31 8.00 -3.73
CA VAL A 40 5.47 6.81 -3.62
C VAL A 40 4.70 6.67 -4.91
N SER A 41 4.96 5.59 -5.65
CA SER A 41 4.36 5.32 -6.95
C SER A 41 3.64 4.00 -6.93
N SER A 42 2.55 3.87 -7.68
CA SER A 42 1.95 2.57 -7.96
C SER A 42 2.99 1.59 -8.50
N TYR A 43 2.89 0.34 -8.04
CA TYR A 43 3.80 -0.73 -8.43
C TYR A 43 3.84 -0.93 -9.95
N SER A 44 5.03 -1.18 -10.49
CA SER A 44 5.20 -1.47 -11.90
C SER A 44 4.26 -2.61 -12.37
N GLY A 45 3.35 -2.30 -13.32
CA GLY A 45 2.31 -3.22 -13.79
C GLY A 45 0.86 -2.82 -13.47
N ALA A 46 0.64 -1.67 -12.82
CA ALA A 46 -0.70 -1.12 -12.59
C ALA A 46 -1.45 -0.81 -13.90
N ALA A 47 -2.75 -1.13 -13.95
CA ALA A 47 -3.59 -1.04 -15.15
C ALA A 47 -3.74 0.38 -15.73
N ASN A 48 -3.56 1.42 -14.89
CA ASN A 48 -3.76 2.83 -15.26
C ASN A 48 -2.45 3.58 -15.53
N GLY A 49 -1.35 2.85 -15.74
CA GLY A 49 -0.01 3.43 -15.76
C GLY A 49 0.49 3.76 -14.35
N VAL A 50 1.74 4.22 -14.26
CA VAL A 50 2.38 4.55 -12.99
C VAL A 50 1.93 5.94 -12.54
N LEU A 51 0.99 5.98 -11.61
CA LEU A 51 0.64 7.18 -10.84
C LEU A 51 1.45 7.22 -9.56
N SER A 52 1.60 8.43 -9.01
CA SER A 52 2.32 8.68 -7.76
C SER A 52 1.52 9.57 -6.84
N TRP A 53 1.82 9.48 -5.55
CA TRP A 53 1.19 10.33 -4.56
C TRP A 53 1.58 11.79 -4.78
N SER A 54 0.59 12.67 -4.69
CA SER A 54 0.76 14.12 -4.75
C SER A 54 -0.13 14.78 -3.72
N ALA A 55 0.39 15.81 -3.07
CA ALA A 55 -0.29 16.53 -2.01
C ALA A 55 0.21 17.97 -1.92
N ASN A 56 -0.68 18.87 -1.52
CA ASN A 56 -0.38 20.25 -1.17
C ASN A 56 -0.27 20.36 0.36
N PRO A 57 0.76 20.99 0.95
CA PRO A 57 0.87 21.19 2.40
C PRO A 57 -0.16 22.18 2.95
N VAL A 58 -1.44 21.83 2.90
CA VAL A 58 -2.55 22.63 3.41
C VAL A 58 -3.55 21.70 4.08
N ALA A 59 -3.96 22.02 5.31
CA ALA A 59 -4.89 21.20 6.06
C ALA A 59 -6.23 21.01 5.31
N GLY A 60 -6.73 19.77 5.32
CA GLY A 60 -7.96 19.36 4.63
C GLY A 60 -7.81 19.11 3.13
N THR A 61 -6.65 19.37 2.52
CA THR A 61 -6.46 19.07 1.09
C THR A 61 -6.28 17.57 0.85
N PRO A 62 -6.78 17.03 -0.27
CA PRO A 62 -6.67 15.60 -0.55
C PRO A 62 -5.24 15.21 -0.91
N VAL A 63 -4.82 14.01 -0.51
CA VAL A 63 -3.71 13.32 -1.15
C VAL A 63 -4.26 12.60 -2.38
N VAL A 64 -3.69 12.84 -3.55
CA VAL A 64 -4.21 12.37 -4.84
C VAL A 64 -3.19 11.52 -5.60
N ALA A 65 -3.68 10.64 -6.47
CA ALA A 65 -2.85 9.94 -7.44
C ALA A 65 -2.59 10.85 -8.65
N SER A 66 -1.34 11.04 -9.05
CA SER A 66 -0.93 12.07 -10.01
C SER A 66 0.26 11.62 -10.85
N THR A 67 0.42 12.20 -12.04
CA THR A 67 1.64 12.09 -12.85
C THR A 67 2.73 13.09 -12.43
N SER A 68 2.40 14.02 -11.53
CA SER A 68 3.31 15.01 -10.96
C SER A 68 3.54 14.67 -9.47
N PRO A 69 4.52 13.81 -9.15
CA PRO A 69 4.72 13.31 -7.79
C PRO A 69 5.12 14.40 -6.81
N SER A 70 4.59 14.34 -5.59
CA SER A 70 5.20 15.00 -4.43
C SER A 70 6.24 14.08 -3.79
N LYS A 71 7.04 14.65 -2.90
CA LYS A 71 8.00 13.93 -2.08
C LYS A 71 7.50 13.88 -0.62
N PHE A 72 7.78 12.77 0.06
CA PHE A 72 7.31 12.52 1.42
C PHE A 72 8.42 11.95 2.31
N PHE A 73 8.35 12.26 3.60
CA PHE A 73 9.17 11.63 4.64
C PHE A 73 8.31 10.63 5.40
N PHE A 74 8.83 9.42 5.57
CA PHE A 74 8.22 8.38 6.39
C PHE A 74 8.99 8.28 7.70
N GLN A 75 8.56 9.04 8.71
CA GLN A 75 9.23 9.10 10.00
C GLN A 75 8.70 8.01 10.92
N GLN A 76 9.56 7.11 11.38
CA GLN A 76 9.16 6.08 12.35
C GLN A 76 8.77 6.68 13.70
N ASN A 77 7.68 6.18 14.29
CA ASN A 77 7.14 6.67 15.56
C ASN A 77 7.74 5.98 16.81
N GLY A 78 8.55 4.93 16.64
CA GLY A 78 9.13 4.15 17.75
C GLY A 78 8.14 3.23 18.46
N ASP A 79 6.97 2.99 17.86
CA ASP A 79 5.98 2.02 18.34
C ASP A 79 6.54 0.58 18.31
N THR A 80 5.92 -0.33 19.09
CA THR A 80 6.31 -1.76 19.11
C THR A 80 6.18 -2.40 17.73
N ASP A 81 5.06 -2.16 17.06
CA ASP A 81 4.90 -2.43 15.63
C ASP A 81 5.39 -1.21 14.86
N VAL A 82 6.14 -1.41 13.77
CA VAL A 82 6.74 -0.29 13.04
C VAL A 82 5.66 0.54 12.35
N THR A 83 5.41 1.74 12.87
CA THR A 83 4.54 2.74 12.25
C THR A 83 5.30 4.00 11.85
N TYR A 84 4.73 4.74 10.91
CA TYR A 84 5.27 5.97 10.35
C TYR A 84 4.26 7.10 10.44
N THR A 85 4.76 8.30 10.72
CA THR A 85 4.09 9.55 10.34
C THR A 85 4.58 9.94 8.94
N ILE A 86 3.65 10.10 8.00
CA ILE A 86 3.97 10.44 6.60
C ILE A 86 3.86 11.95 6.43
N LYS A 87 4.99 12.64 6.29
CA LYS A 87 5.04 14.11 6.15
C LYS A 87 5.32 14.48 4.70
N THR A 88 4.79 15.60 4.23
CA THR A 88 5.22 16.13 2.94
C THR A 88 6.60 16.75 3.06
N ALA A 89 7.47 16.55 2.07
CA ALA A 89 8.80 17.15 2.05
C ALA A 89 8.78 18.65 1.71
N ALA A 90 7.65 19.17 1.22
CA ALA A 90 7.49 20.60 0.94
C ALA A 90 7.31 21.43 2.22
N ASP A 91 6.70 20.84 3.26
CA ASP A 91 6.49 21.45 4.58
C ASP A 91 6.24 20.33 5.60
N ASP A 92 7.18 20.13 6.52
CA ASP A 92 7.13 19.05 7.50
C ASP A 92 6.16 19.32 8.66
N ASN A 93 5.46 20.45 8.65
CA ASN A 93 4.34 20.73 9.55
C ASN A 93 3.04 20.05 9.10
N PHE A 94 3.01 19.43 7.91
CA PHE A 94 1.84 18.70 7.41
C PHE A 94 2.11 17.21 7.20
N ALA A 95 1.19 16.38 7.68
CA ALA A 95 1.19 14.93 7.52
C ALA A 95 -0.08 14.41 6.84
N VAL A 96 0.05 13.23 6.27
CA VAL A 96 -1.08 12.44 5.77
C VAL A 96 -1.88 11.92 6.96
N GLU A 97 -3.16 12.26 6.99
CA GLU A 97 -4.13 11.83 7.97
C GLU A 97 -5.28 11.07 7.27
N LEU A 98 -5.75 10.01 7.93
CA LEU A 98 -6.97 9.34 7.53
C LEU A 98 -8.19 10.11 8.05
N ASN A 99 -9.05 10.56 7.14
CA ASN A 99 -10.33 11.19 7.45
C ASN A 99 -11.44 10.52 6.63
N ASP A 100 -12.42 9.92 7.31
CA ASP A 100 -13.57 9.22 6.67
C ASP A 100 -13.17 8.31 5.50
N TRP A 101 -12.18 7.43 5.72
CA TRP A 101 -11.61 6.50 4.71
C TRP A 101 -10.81 7.15 3.58
N ALA A 102 -10.62 8.46 3.58
CA ALA A 102 -9.85 9.20 2.59
C ALA A 102 -8.56 9.77 3.20
N LEU A 103 -7.51 9.87 2.38
CA LEU A 103 -6.25 10.48 2.80
C LEU A 103 -6.30 11.98 2.54
N VAL A 104 -6.05 12.76 3.58
CA VAL A 104 -5.96 14.22 3.54
C VAL A 104 -4.68 14.68 4.19
N MET A 105 -4.22 15.88 3.85
CA MET A 105 -3.16 16.55 4.60
C MET A 105 -3.75 17.23 5.83
N ASN A 106 -3.09 17.12 6.97
CA ASN A 106 -3.43 17.84 8.19
C ASN A 106 -2.15 18.25 8.94
N GLY A 107 -2.27 19.11 9.96
CA GLY A 107 -1.13 19.48 10.81
C GLY A 107 -0.56 18.25 11.51
N VAL A 108 0.78 18.15 11.57
CA VAL A 108 1.46 17.04 12.24
C VAL A 108 1.10 17.00 13.72
N ASP A 109 0.68 15.82 14.19
CA ASP A 109 0.64 15.53 15.61
C ASP A 109 2.02 15.14 16.13
N TRP A 110 2.75 16.13 16.65
CA TRP A 110 4.09 15.92 17.21
C TRP A 110 4.11 15.09 18.50
N SER A 111 2.96 14.90 19.15
CA SER A 111 2.86 14.00 20.30
C SER A 111 2.90 12.53 19.90
N GLY A 112 2.61 12.23 18.62
CA GLY A 112 2.53 10.87 18.10
C GLY A 112 1.35 10.06 18.65
N SER A 113 0.31 10.71 19.18
CA SER A 113 -0.87 10.07 19.78
C SER A 113 -2.02 9.89 18.79
N ASN A 114 -2.05 10.69 17.72
CA ASN A 114 -3.07 10.66 16.69
C ASN A 114 -2.92 9.41 15.81
N VAL A 115 -3.73 8.40 16.10
CA VAL A 115 -3.76 7.13 15.37
C VAL A 115 -4.11 7.30 13.88
N ASN A 116 -4.80 8.37 13.48
CA ASN A 116 -5.13 8.64 12.08
C ASN A 116 -3.93 9.11 11.26
N GLN A 117 -2.84 9.53 11.90
CA GLN A 117 -1.57 9.89 11.25
C GLN A 117 -0.52 8.77 11.35
N LYS A 118 -0.90 7.61 11.91
CA LYS A 118 -0.02 6.44 12.00
C LYS A 118 -0.30 5.46 10.86
N TRP A 119 0.77 5.17 10.12
CA TRP A 119 0.73 4.31 8.94
C TRP A 119 1.68 3.14 9.09
N MET A 120 1.31 1.97 8.60
CA MET A 120 2.19 0.81 8.50
C MET A 120 2.54 0.60 7.03
N VAL A 121 3.77 0.15 6.78
CA VAL A 121 4.26 -0.16 5.44
C VAL A 121 4.87 -1.55 5.47
N GLU A 122 4.34 -2.44 4.65
CA GLU A 122 4.86 -3.80 4.49
C GLU A 122 5.20 -4.05 3.03
N CYS A 123 6.45 -4.40 2.78
CA CYS A 123 7.00 -4.55 1.43
C CYS A 123 7.44 -5.99 1.16
N THR A 124 7.48 -6.33 -0.13
CA THR A 124 8.11 -7.57 -0.59
C THR A 124 9.63 -7.46 -0.52
N THR A 125 10.18 -6.28 -0.83
CA THR A 125 11.61 -6.01 -0.77
C THR A 125 11.89 -4.66 -0.15
N CYS A 126 12.90 -4.59 0.71
CA CYS A 126 13.39 -3.36 1.34
C CYS A 126 14.90 -3.30 1.17
N ALA A 127 15.41 -2.18 0.68
CA ALA A 127 16.82 -1.88 0.69
C ALA A 127 17.29 -1.44 2.09
N THR A 128 18.60 -1.44 2.28
CA THR A 128 19.28 -0.93 3.48
C THR A 128 20.20 0.24 3.11
N ASN A 129 20.52 1.15 4.04
CA ASN A 129 21.29 2.36 3.75
C ASN A 129 20.58 3.26 2.72
N ILE A 130 19.25 3.35 2.82
CA ILE A 130 18.37 4.05 1.86
C ILE A 130 18.83 5.50 1.64
N SER A 131 19.33 6.16 2.69
CA SER A 131 19.84 7.54 2.63
C SER A 131 20.98 7.76 1.61
N GLN A 132 21.64 6.69 1.14
CA GLN A 132 22.77 6.73 0.22
C GLN A 132 22.43 6.18 -1.18
N GLN A 133 21.19 5.73 -1.39
CA GLN A 133 20.77 5.08 -2.62
C GLN A 133 20.08 6.05 -3.60
N LYS A 134 19.79 5.55 -4.81
CA LYS A 134 18.99 6.24 -5.83
C LYS A 134 18.03 5.24 -6.46
N GLY A 135 16.85 5.71 -6.87
CA GLY A 135 15.84 4.86 -7.51
C GLY A 135 15.01 4.08 -6.50
N VAL A 136 14.44 2.94 -6.91
CA VAL A 136 13.53 2.14 -6.08
C VAL A 136 14.29 1.50 -4.91
N VAL A 137 13.88 1.85 -3.68
CA VAL A 137 14.48 1.39 -2.43
C VAL A 137 13.55 0.49 -1.62
N ALA A 138 12.25 0.47 -1.90
CA ALA A 138 11.33 -0.54 -1.42
C ALA A 138 10.26 -0.81 -2.47
N SER A 139 9.82 -2.06 -2.59
CA SER A 139 8.98 -2.49 -3.71
C SER A 139 7.94 -3.52 -3.30
N GLY A 140 6.81 -3.49 -4.00
CA GLY A 140 5.66 -4.37 -3.73
C GLY A 140 5.06 -4.09 -2.35
N CYS A 141 4.94 -2.82 -2.00
CA CYS A 141 4.57 -2.37 -0.67
C CYS A 141 3.07 -2.11 -0.53
N ALA A 142 2.46 -2.66 0.51
CA ALA A 142 1.13 -2.28 0.96
C ALA A 142 1.23 -1.25 2.09
N ILE A 143 0.35 -0.25 2.06
CA ILE A 143 0.31 0.83 3.04
C ILE A 143 -1.02 0.75 3.77
N PHE A 144 -0.97 0.70 5.10
CA PHE A 144 -2.14 0.49 5.96
C PHE A 144 -2.26 1.63 6.96
N SER A 145 -3.48 1.97 7.35
CA SER A 145 -3.69 2.83 8.52
C SER A 145 -3.62 1.99 9.79
N ALA A 146 -2.83 2.43 10.77
CA ALA A 146 -2.78 1.80 12.08
C ALA A 146 -4.13 1.85 12.80
N ASN A 147 -4.98 2.85 12.49
CA ASN A 147 -6.34 2.96 13.06
C ASN A 147 -7.24 1.78 12.66
N THR A 148 -7.00 1.16 11.50
CA THR A 148 -7.81 0.02 11.06
C THR A 148 -7.34 -1.32 11.64
N GLY A 149 -6.36 -1.34 12.55
CA GLY A 149 -5.83 -2.58 13.11
C GLY A 149 -5.26 -3.53 12.04
N HIS A 150 -4.83 -2.98 10.91
CA HIS A 150 -4.29 -3.74 9.79
C HIS A 150 -5.28 -4.75 9.14
N ILE A 151 -6.61 -4.58 9.35
CA ILE A 151 -7.63 -5.55 8.89
C ILE A 151 -8.00 -5.39 7.40
N GLY A 152 -7.08 -5.74 6.49
CA GLY A 152 -7.41 -5.96 5.07
C GLY A 152 -7.81 -4.73 4.25
N TYR A 153 -7.70 -3.52 4.81
CA TYR A 153 -7.85 -2.26 4.09
C TYR A 153 -6.47 -1.64 3.84
N THR A 154 -6.15 -1.38 2.58
CA THR A 154 -4.90 -0.70 2.22
C THR A 154 -5.20 0.58 1.46
N VAL A 155 -4.20 1.46 1.39
CA VAL A 155 -4.28 2.63 0.52
C VAL A 155 -4.46 2.17 -0.92
N ARG A 156 -5.36 2.85 -1.62
CA ARG A 156 -5.71 2.62 -3.02
C ARG A 156 -5.81 3.94 -3.76
N GLU A 157 -5.32 3.91 -4.99
CA GLU A 157 -5.52 4.94 -6.00
C GLU A 157 -6.82 4.68 -6.77
N SER A 158 -7.64 5.71 -6.95
CA SER A 158 -8.90 5.65 -7.69
C SER A 158 -8.73 5.98 -9.19
N GLY A 159 -7.57 6.52 -9.59
CA GLY A 159 -7.24 6.95 -10.94
C GLY A 159 -6.54 8.33 -10.95
N PRO A 160 -6.13 8.85 -12.11
CA PRO A 160 -5.44 10.14 -12.20
C PRO A 160 -6.29 11.28 -11.63
N GLY A 161 -5.72 12.08 -10.72
CA GLY A 161 -6.39 13.15 -9.99
C GLY A 161 -7.33 12.68 -8.87
N GLY A 162 -7.55 11.37 -8.75
CA GLY A 162 -8.42 10.80 -7.73
C GLY A 162 -7.78 10.83 -6.35
N GLN A 163 -8.57 11.17 -5.34
CA GLN A 163 -8.13 11.11 -3.94
C GLN A 163 -7.81 9.66 -3.55
N LEU A 164 -6.73 9.50 -2.79
CA LEU A 164 -6.34 8.23 -2.21
C LEU A 164 -7.29 7.87 -1.07
N THR A 165 -7.66 6.59 -1.01
CA THR A 165 -8.62 6.08 -0.03
C THR A 165 -8.14 4.76 0.54
N LEU A 166 -8.75 4.33 1.65
CA LEU A 166 -8.63 2.97 2.13
C LEU A 166 -9.70 2.08 1.49
N ALA A 167 -9.30 0.92 0.97
CA ALA A 167 -10.21 -0.04 0.35
C ALA A 167 -9.77 -1.48 0.61
N VAL A 168 -10.72 -2.42 0.48
CA VAL A 168 -10.44 -3.87 0.46
C VAL A 168 -9.81 -4.23 -0.88
N TYR A 169 -8.58 -3.79 -1.09
CA TYR A 169 -7.83 -4.01 -2.31
C TYR A 169 -6.35 -3.87 -2.01
N ASN A 170 -5.55 -4.90 -2.25
CA ASN A 170 -4.12 -4.90 -1.94
C ASN A 170 -3.32 -4.20 -3.04
N GLN A 171 -3.52 -2.89 -3.21
CA GLN A 171 -2.70 -2.11 -4.12
C GLN A 171 -1.27 -2.06 -3.59
N GLN A 172 -0.32 -2.31 -4.47
CA GLN A 172 1.10 -2.24 -4.16
C GLN A 172 1.72 -0.95 -4.68
N PHE A 173 2.75 -0.50 -3.98
CA PHE A 173 3.51 0.70 -4.27
C PHE A 173 5.02 0.42 -4.30
N ASP A 174 5.73 1.22 -5.06
CA ASP A 174 7.18 1.35 -5.06
C ASP A 174 7.57 2.67 -4.40
N PHE A 175 8.63 2.63 -3.59
CA PHE A 175 9.22 3.78 -2.93
C PHE A 175 10.56 4.09 -3.57
N SER A 176 10.74 5.33 -4.02
CA SER A 176 11.96 5.76 -4.70
C SER A 176 12.58 7.02 -4.11
N VAL A 177 13.90 7.02 -3.97
CA VAL A 177 14.71 8.21 -3.62
C VAL A 177 15.01 9.02 -4.87
#